data_AF-A0A7X7TMZ6-F1
#
_entry.id   AF-A0A7X7TMZ6-F1
#
_cell.length_a   1.000
_cell.length_b   1.000
_cell.length_c   1.000
_cell.angle_alpha   90.00
_cell.angle_beta   90.00
_cell.angle_gamma   90.00
#
_symmetry.space_group_name_H-M   'P 1'
#
loop_
_entity.id
_entity.type
_entity.pdbx_description
1 polymer ?
#
loop_
_entity_poly.entity_id
_entity_poly.type
_entity_poly.pdbx_seq_one_letter_code
_entity_poly.pdbx_strand_id
1 'polypeptide(L)' 'MNPHSSTHIKKPDWLKIKLGETERFTQTKKIVESHGLHTICSSGRCPNMG' A
#
# COMPACT_ATOMS: atom_id res chain seq x y z
N MET A 1 6.20 -30.95 12.36
CA MET A 1 6.84 -29.81 11.66
C MET A 1 5.85 -28.66 11.64
N ASN A 2 6.23 -27.47 12.11
CA ASN A 2 5.31 -26.35 12.31
C ASN A 2 4.92 -25.73 10.95
N PRO A 3 3.63 -25.77 10.51
CA PRO A 3 3.21 -25.38 9.16
C PRO A 3 3.19 -23.85 8.91
N HIS A 4 3.76 -23.06 9.82
CA HIS A 4 3.68 -21.59 9.79
C HIS A 4 5.02 -20.89 9.54
N SER A 5 6.07 -21.64 9.19
CA SER A 5 7.30 -21.02 8.68
C SER A 5 7.14 -20.69 7.21
N SER A 6 6.46 -19.58 6.92
CA SER A 6 6.46 -18.98 5.58
C SER A 6 7.88 -18.48 5.31
N THR A 7 8.60 -19.20 4.47
CA THR A 7 9.87 -18.71 3.92
C THR A 7 9.57 -17.49 3.07
N HIS A 8 9.88 -16.31 3.61
CA HIS A 8 9.58 -15.05 2.94
C HIS A 8 10.38 -14.91 1.64
N ILE A 9 9.71 -15.14 0.50
CA ILE A 9 10.33 -14.99 -0.83
C ILE A 9 10.52 -13.50 -1.11
N LYS A 10 11.77 -13.10 -1.38
CA LYS A 10 12.09 -11.73 -1.74
C LYS A 10 11.48 -11.38 -3.10
N LYS A 11 10.83 -10.22 -3.19
CA LYS A 11 10.37 -9.68 -4.47
C LYS A 11 11.56 -9.36 -5.39
N PRO A 12 11.46 -9.62 -6.71
CA PRO A 12 12.44 -9.15 -7.69
C PRO A 12 12.59 -7.63 -7.67
N ASP A 13 13.73 -7.12 -8.12
CA ASP A 13 14.02 -5.68 -8.07
C ASP A 13 13.10 -4.85 -8.96
N TRP A 14 12.71 -5.35 -10.13
CA TRP A 14 11.79 -4.67 -11.05
C TRP A 14 10.37 -4.48 -10.49
N LEU A 15 9.99 -5.23 -9.46
CA LEU A 15 8.67 -5.13 -8.80
C LEU A 15 8.69 -4.18 -7.59
N LYS A 16 9.87 -3.72 -7.17
CA LYS A 16 10.02 -2.80 -6.03
C LYS A 16 9.86 -1.36 -6.52
N ILE A 17 9.21 -0.56 -5.70
CA ILE A 17 9.14 0.88 -5.90
C ILE A 17 9.53 1.61 -4.62
N LYS A 18 9.92 2.88 -4.74
CA LYS A 18 10.15 3.74 -3.58
C LYS A 18 8.80 4.27 -3.11
N LEU A 19 8.46 3.98 -1.87
CA LEU A 19 7.28 4.55 -1.25
C LEU A 19 7.58 6.01 -0.88
N GLY A 20 6.73 6.92 -1.32
CA GLY A 20 6.74 8.31 -0.95
C GLY A 20 5.34 8.88 -1.11
N GLU A 21 4.84 9.58 -0.11
CA GLU A 21 3.57 10.29 -0.21
C GLU A 21 3.78 11.61 -0.94
N THR A 22 3.00 11.89 -1.97
CA THR A 22 2.94 13.23 -2.56
C THR A 22 1.90 14.08 -1.85
N GLU A 23 2.02 15.40 -1.96
CA GLU A 23 1.02 16.33 -1.45
C GLU A 23 -0.38 16.04 -2.04
N ARG A 24 -0.44 15.66 -3.32
CA ARG A 24 -1.69 15.30 -4.01
C ARG A 24 -2.35 14.07 -3.37
N PHE A 25 -1.58 13.01 -3.14
CA PHE A 25 -2.10 11.83 -2.46
C PHE A 25 -2.63 12.18 -1.06
N THR A 26 -1.90 13.00 -0.30
CA THR A 26 -2.33 13.45 1.03
C THR A 26 -3.67 14.21 0.98
N GLN A 27 -3.89 15.05 -0.04
CA GLN A 27 -5.18 15.73 -0.22
C GLN A 27 -6.30 14.75 -0.54
N THR A 28 -6.10 13.81 -1.46
CA THR A 28 -7.09 12.78 -1.80
C THR A 28 -7.42 11.90 -0.59
N LYS A 29 -6.41 11.48 0.18
CA LYS A 29 -6.58 10.71 1.41
C LYS A 29 -7.45 11.44 2.42
N LYS A 30 -7.20 12.74 2.65
CA LYS A 30 -8.03 13.57 3.55
C LYS A 30 -9.49 13.60 3.13
N ILE A 31 -9.78 13.75 1.83
CA ILE A 31 -11.16 13.77 1.32
C ILE A 31 -11.85 12.43 1.57
N VAL A 32 -11.16 11.32 1.28
CA VAL A 32 -11.67 9.96 1.48
C VAL A 32 -11.99 9.73 2.96
N GLU A 33 -11.06 10.07 3.85
CA GLU A 33 -11.23 9.92 5.29
C GLU A 33 -12.33 10.83 5.85
N SER A 34 -12.42 12.09 5.41
CA SER A 34 -13.41 13.05 5.92
C SER A 34 -14.85 12.66 5.55
N HIS A 35 -15.04 11.85 4.52
CA HIS A 35 -16.35 11.35 4.09
C HIS A 35 -16.61 9.90 4.52
N GLY A 36 -15.71 9.28 5.29
CA GLY A 36 -15.86 7.88 5.71
C GLY A 36 -15.85 6.88 4.54
N LEU A 37 -15.17 7.22 3.44
CA LEU A 37 -15.11 6.38 2.25
C LEU A 37 -13.97 5.35 2.36
N HIS A 38 -14.16 4.21 1.71
CA HIS A 38 -13.14 3.18 1.59
C HIS A 38 -12.68 3.03 0.14
N THR A 39 -11.38 2.81 -0.04
CA THR A 39 -10.78 2.60 -1.37
C THR A 39 -9.95 1.34 -1.41
N ILE A 40 -9.87 0.71 -2.59
CA ILE A 40 -8.99 -0.43 -2.81
C ILE A 40 -7.51 -0.09 -2.58
N CYS A 41 -7.12 1.18 -2.77
CA CYS A 41 -5.77 1.64 -2.47
C CYS A 41 -5.41 1.46 -0.99
N SER A 42 -6.32 1.84 -0.09
CA SER A 42 -6.14 1.68 1.36
C SER A 42 -6.26 0.22 1.78
N SER A 43 -7.33 -0.47 1.41
CA SER A 43 -7.57 -1.86 1.82
C SER A 43 -6.55 -2.84 1.25
N GLY A 44 -6.12 -2.60 0.01
CA GLY A 44 -5.14 -3.41 -0.71
C GLY A 44 -3.69 -3.11 -0.37
N ARG A 45 -3.41 -2.08 0.45
CA ARG A 45 -2.04 -1.60 0.73
C ARG A 45 -1.26 -1.38 -0.57
N CYS A 46 -1.88 -0.64 -1.49
CA CYS A 46 -1.38 -0.46 -2.84
C CYS A 46 0.04 0.17 -2.80
N PRO A 47 1.04 -0.43 -3.45
CA PRO A 47 2.37 0.16 -3.46
C PRO A 47 2.39 1.47 -4.27
N ASN A 48 1.46 1.66 -5.20
CA ASN A 48 1.43 2.77 -6.16
C ASN A 48 0.65 4.00 -5.67
N MET A 49 0.60 4.25 -4.36
CA MET A 49 -0.15 5.36 -3.75
C MET A 49 0.59 6.72 -3.82
N GLY A 50 1.57 6.85 -4.74
CA GLY A 50 2.29 8.10 -4.97
C GLY A 50 1.38 9.22 -5.43
#